data_AF-A0A6P8BZ41-F1
#
_entry.id   AF-A0A6P8BZ41-F1
#
_cell.length_a   1.000
_cell.length_b   1.000
_cell.length_c   1.000
_cell.angle_alpha   90.00
_cell.angle_beta   90.00
_cell.angle_gamma   90.00
#
_symmetry.space_group_name_H-M   'P 1'
#
loop_
_entity.id
_entity.type
_entity.pdbx_description
1 polymer ?
#
loop_
_entity_poly.entity_id
_entity_poly.type
_entity_poly.pdbx_seq_one_letter_code
_entity_poly.pdbx_strand_id
1 'polypeptide(L)'
;MDDIHARLSRIPQEISQGEEEKLEWERMLGLFWEHMPPIDPEKIRSRMLAIRNKIQALENQKRALLLEQQELILTAIARDPPQD
;
A
#
# COMPACT_ATOMS: atom_id res chain seq x y z
N MET A 1 -15.85 -20.57 -8.07
CA MET A 1 -16.57 -19.45 -7.44
C MET A 1 -15.74 -18.92 -6.27
N ASP A 2 -15.13 -19.82 -5.50
CA ASP A 2 -14.35 -19.49 -4.30
C ASP A 2 -13.12 -18.61 -4.53
N ASP A 3 -12.45 -18.71 -5.68
CA ASP A 3 -11.19 -17.99 -5.92
C ASP A 3 -11.35 -16.46 -6.03
N ILE A 4 -12.37 -15.98 -6.76
CA ILE A 4 -12.66 -14.54 -6.90
C ILE A 4 -13.14 -13.95 -5.58
N HIS A 5 -14.06 -14.63 -4.88
CA HIS A 5 -14.56 -14.16 -3.57
C HIS A 5 -13.47 -14.22 -2.49
N ALA A 6 -12.62 -15.24 -2.49
CA ALA A 6 -11.48 -15.34 -1.57
C ALA A 6 -10.42 -14.27 -1.85
N ARG A 7 -10.19 -13.90 -3.11
CA ARG A 7 -9.28 -12.80 -3.43
C ARG A 7 -9.87 -11.45 -3.03
N LEU A 8 -11.14 -11.21 -3.34
CA LEU A 8 -11.86 -9.99 -2.95
C LEU A 8 -11.93 -9.79 -1.43
N SER A 9 -11.97 -10.87 -0.64
CA SER A 9 -11.96 -10.76 0.82
C SER A 9 -10.56 -10.50 1.42
N ARG A 10 -9.48 -10.88 0.71
CA ARG A 10 -8.09 -10.64 1.15
C ARG A 10 -7.57 -9.24 0.79
N ILE A 11 -7.96 -8.69 -0.35
CA ILE A 11 -7.50 -7.37 -0.82
C ILE A 11 -7.69 -6.26 0.25
N PRO A 12 -8.84 -6.13 0.94
CA PRO A 12 -9.00 -5.13 2.00
C PRO A 12 -7.98 -5.27 3.13
N GLN A 13 -7.68 -6.50 3.54
CA GLN A 13 -6.69 -6.77 4.58
C GLN A 13 -5.27 -6.38 4.12
N GLU A 14 -4.90 -6.70 2.88
CA GLU A 14 -3.61 -6.32 2.29
C GLU A 14 -3.46 -4.80 2.18
N ILE A 15 -4.54 -4.09 1.82
CA ILE A 15 -4.56 -2.63 1.79
C ILE A 15 -4.35 -2.07 3.20
N SER A 16 -5.11 -2.54 4.20
CA SER A 16 -4.97 -2.06 5.58
C SER A 16 -3.56 -2.28 6.14
N GLN A 17 -2.97 -3.46 5.89
CA GLN A 17 -1.59 -3.75 6.30
C GLN A 17 -0.58 -2.82 5.62
N GLY A 18 -0.73 -2.59 4.31
CA GLY A 18 0.13 -1.66 3.58
C GLY A 18 -0.01 -0.20 4.04
N GLU A 19 -1.21 0.21 4.46
CA GLU A 19 -1.45 1.55 5.02
C GLU A 19 -0.87 1.71 6.42
N GLU A 20 -0.96 0.67 7.27
CA GLU A 20 -0.30 0.65 8.58
C GLU A 20 1.21 0.74 8.43
N GLU A 21 1.81 -0.09 7.57
CA GLU A 21 3.25 -0.05 7.29
C GLU A 21 3.67 1.33 6.76
N LYS A 22 2.89 1.92 5.85
CA LYS A 22 3.15 3.26 5.32
C LYS A 22 3.16 4.30 6.45
N LEU A 23 2.18 4.24 7.35
CA LEU A 23 2.08 5.17 8.48
C LEU A 23 3.29 5.07 9.41
N GLU A 24 3.80 3.87 9.65
CA GLU A 24 5.04 3.67 10.42
C GLU A 24 6.25 4.32 9.75
N TRP A 25 6.39 4.15 8.43
CA TRP A 25 7.46 4.78 7.66
C TRP A 25 7.35 6.32 7.65
N GLU A 26 6.15 6.86 7.55
CA GLU A 26 5.89 8.31 7.62
C GLU A 26 6.23 8.87 9.01
N ARG A 27 5.85 8.17 10.09
CA ARG A 27 6.24 8.53 11.46
C ARG A 27 7.76 8.50 11.64
N MET A 28 8.41 7.45 11.15
CA MET A 28 9.87 7.33 11.21
C MET A 28 10.54 8.50 10.47
N LEU A 29 10.03 8.86 9.29
CA LEU A 29 10.54 10.00 8.53
C LEU A 29 10.38 11.31 9.33
N GLY A 30 9.22 11.53 9.96
CA GLY A 30 8.97 12.68 10.83
C GLY A 30 9.98 12.79 11.97
N LEU A 31 10.22 11.69 12.68
CA LEU A 31 11.23 11.63 13.76
C LEU A 31 12.64 11.95 13.26
N PHE A 32 13.00 11.51 12.04
CA PHE A 32 14.29 11.87 11.42
C PHE A 32 14.41 13.38 11.13
N TRP A 33 13.31 14.05 10.78
CA TRP A 33 13.31 15.49 10.56
C TRP A 33 13.38 16.27 11.87
N GLU A 34 12.67 15.84 12.91
CA GLU A 34 12.62 16.50 14.21
C GLU A 34 13.92 16.33 15.01
N HIS A 35 14.60 15.19 14.84
CA HIS A 35 15.81 14.83 15.58
C HIS A 35 16.99 14.55 14.65
N MET A 36 17.17 15.38 13.61
CA MET A 36 18.26 15.21 12.65
C MET A 36 19.59 15.05 13.40
N PRO A 37 20.20 13.85 13.39
CA PRO A 37 21.39 13.62 14.18
C PRO A 37 22.55 14.44 13.59
N PRO A 38 23.54 14.87 14.38
CA PRO A 38 24.71 15.62 13.91
C PRO A 38 25.66 14.80 13.00
N ILE A 39 25.18 13.66 12.49
CA ILE A 39 25.90 12.73 11.63
C ILE A 39 25.99 13.29 10.20
N ASP A 40 26.96 12.77 9.44
CA ASP A 40 27.09 12.83 7.99
C ASP A 40 25.76 13.08 7.22
N PRO A 41 25.57 14.29 6.67
CA PRO A 41 24.38 14.67 5.91
C PRO A 41 24.08 13.78 4.69
N GLU A 42 25.10 13.14 4.09
CA GLU A 42 24.89 12.27 2.93
C GLU A 42 24.21 10.96 3.34
N LYS A 43 24.61 10.38 4.47
CA LYS A 43 23.98 9.18 5.03
C LYS A 43 22.53 9.44 5.43
N ILE A 44 22.27 10.60 6.03
CA ILE A 44 20.91 11.03 6.40
C ILE A 44 20.06 11.15 5.13
N ARG A 45 20.55 11.85 4.10
CA ARG A 45 19.85 12.01 2.81
C ARG A 45 19.55 10.66 2.15
N SER A 46 20.52 9.75 2.13
CA SER A 46 20.35 8.40 1.56
C SER A 46 19.25 7.62 2.28
N ARG A 47 19.24 7.65 3.62
CA ARG A 47 18.23 6.95 4.43
C ARG A 47 16.83 7.54 4.25
N MET A 48 16.71 8.86 4.18
CA MET A 48 15.43 9.52 3.90
C MET A 48 14.90 9.18 2.50
N LEU A 49 15.79 9.12 1.50
CA LEU A 49 15.42 8.70 0.15
C LEU A 49 14.91 7.25 0.16
N ALA A 50 15.56 6.35 0.89
CA ALA A 50 15.11 4.96 1.02
C ALA A 50 13.71 4.86 1.65
N ILE A 51 13.44 5.62 2.73
CA ILE A 51 12.12 5.65 3.38
C ILE A 51 11.05 6.19 2.41
N ARG A 52 11.34 7.28 1.67
CA ARG A 52 10.43 7.83 0.66
C ARG A 52 10.14 6.84 -0.46
N ASN A 53 11.16 6.14 -0.95
CA ASN A 53 10.97 5.12 -1.99
C ASN A 53 10.09 3.97 -1.50
N LYS A 54 10.24 3.57 -0.23
CA LYS A 54 9.41 2.54 0.39
C LYS A 54 7.96 2.99 0.53
N ILE A 55 7.71 4.23 0.98
CA ILE A 55 6.37 4.83 1.01
C ILE A 55 5.75 4.83 -0.39
N GLN A 56 6.49 5.28 -1.41
CA GLN A 56 5.99 5.31 -2.78
C GLN A 56 5.66 3.91 -3.32
N ALA A 57 6.46 2.90 -2.98
CA ALA A 57 6.20 1.52 -3.36
C ALA A 57 4.90 0.99 -2.73
N LEU A 58 4.67 1.27 -1.44
CA LEU A 58 3.43 0.89 -0.74
C LEU A 58 2.20 1.57 -1.35
N GLU A 59 2.31 2.85 -1.72
CA GLU A 59 1.22 3.55 -2.42
C GLU A 59 0.91 2.95 -3.79
N ASN A 60 1.95 2.58 -4.55
CA ASN A 60 1.78 1.93 -5.85
C ASN A 60 1.14 0.56 -5.70
N GLN A 61 1.55 -0.22 -4.69
CA GLN A 61 0.94 -1.50 -4.36
C GLN A 61 -0.54 -1.34 -4.00
N LYS A 62 -0.89 -0.34 -3.18
CA LYS A 62 -2.29 -0.02 -2.87
C LYS A 62 -3.10 0.28 -4.14
N ARG A 63 -2.56 1.10 -5.05
CA ARG A 63 -3.24 1.42 -6.31
C ARG A 63 -3.48 0.17 -7.15
N ALA A 64 -2.49 -0.72 -7.24
CA ALA A 64 -2.62 -1.99 -7.96
C ALA A 64 -3.70 -2.88 -7.34
N LEU A 65 -3.74 -3.02 -6.01
CA LEU A 65 -4.77 -3.79 -5.31
C LEU A 65 -6.18 -3.23 -5.52
N LEU A 66 -6.34 -1.90 -5.56
CA LEU A 66 -7.62 -1.26 -5.85
C LEU A 66 -8.09 -1.51 -7.28
N LEU A 67 -7.18 -1.47 -8.26
CA LEU A 67 -7.48 -1.81 -9.64
C LEU A 67 -7.88 -3.29 -9.77
N GLU A 68 -7.11 -4.19 -9.15
CA GLU A 68 -7.41 -5.62 -9.10
C GLU A 68 -8.81 -5.87 -8.49
N GLN A 69 -9.14 -5.19 -7.40
CA GLN A 69 -10.47 -5.29 -6.78
C GLN A 69 -11.59 -4.90 -7.76
N GLN A 70 -11.42 -3.81 -8.50
CA GLN A 70 -12.41 -3.35 -9.48
C GLN A 70 -12.59 -4.38 -10.62
N GLU A 71 -11.49 -4.89 -11.15
CA GLU A 71 -11.50 -5.92 -12.21
C GLU A 71 -12.20 -7.21 -11.73
N LEU A 72 -11.93 -7.63 -10.49
CA LEU A 72 -12.55 -8.81 -9.90
C LEU A 72 -14.05 -8.62 -9.66
N ILE A 73 -14.48 -7.43 -9.22
CA ILE A 73 -15.91 -7.09 -9.08
C ILE A 73 -16.62 -7.16 -10.44
N LEU A 74 -16.05 -6.53 -11.48
CA LEU A 74 -16.62 -6.56 -12.83
C LEU A 74 -16.70 -8.00 -13.36
N THR A 75 -15.66 -8.80 -13.14
CA THR A 75 -15.63 -10.21 -13.53
C THR A 75 -16.69 -11.04 -12.80
N ALA A 76 -16.91 -10.78 -11.50
CA ALA A 76 -17.95 -11.44 -10.73
C ALA A 76 -19.36 -11.10 -11.27
N ILE A 77 -19.63 -9.81 -11.55
CA ILE A 77 -20.91 -9.35 -12.10
C ILE A 77 -21.17 -9.92 -13.50
N ALA A 78 -20.14 -9.93 -14.38
CA ALA A 78 -20.28 -10.47 -15.73
C ALA A 78 -20.58 -11.99 -15.72
N ARG A 79 -20.15 -12.68 -14.66
CA ARG A 79 -20.30 -14.14 -14.51
C ARG A 79 -21.61 -14.53 -13.83
N ASP A 80 -22.16 -13.67 -12.99
CA ASP A 80 -23.46 -13.83 -12.33
C ASP A 80 -24.25 -12.51 -12.49
N PRO A 81 -24.79 -12.25 -13.69
CA PRO A 81 -25.52 -11.02 -13.95
C PRO A 81 -26.77 -10.99 -13.06
N PRO A 82 -27.11 -9.82 -12.48
CA PRO A 82 -28.33 -9.70 -11.68
C PRO A 82 -29.53 -10.18 -12.51
N GLN A 83 -30.26 -11.17 -11.98
CA GLN A 83 -31.51 -11.60 -12.58
C GLN A 83 -32.57 -10.57 -12.22
N ASP A 84 -33.03 -9.81 -13.22
CA ASP A 84 -34.18 -8.90 -13.12
C ASP A 84 -35.47 -9.64 -12.71
#